data_AF-A0A9P5JNZ7-F1
#
_entry.id   AF-A0A9P5JNZ7-F1
#
_cell.length_a   1.000
_cell.length_b   1.000
_cell.length_c   1.000
_cell.angle_alpha   90.00
_cell.angle_beta   90.00
_cell.angle_gamma   90.00
#
_symmetry.space_group_name_H-M   'P 1'
#
loop_
_entity.id
_entity.type
_entity.pdbx_description
1 polymer ?
#
loop_
_entity_poly.entity_id
_entity_poly.type
_entity_poly.pdbx_seq_one_letter_code
_entity_poly.pdbx_strand_id
1 'polypeptide(L)' 'MGFMVQCEECEVWQHGICMGIELEEDCPEKYYCELCRPDLHPISPYVTSHHRHPLPASYSRTTNSS' A
#
# COMPACT_ATOMS: atom_id res chain seq x y z
N MET A 1 -6.65 -17.79 0.68
CA MET A 1 -7.29 -17.09 -0.45
C MET A 1 -7.22 -15.63 -0.09
N GLY A 2 -6.53 -14.82 -0.88
CA GLY A 2 -6.23 -13.43 -0.52
C GLY A 2 -6.85 -12.51 -1.55
N PHE A 3 -7.75 -11.63 -1.08
CA PHE A 3 -8.23 -10.50 -1.86
C PHE A 3 -7.03 -9.68 -2.34
N MET A 4 -7.03 -9.35 -3.63
CA MET A 4 -6.02 -8.50 -4.24
C MET A 4 -6.68 -7.26 -4.81
N VAL A 5 -5.99 -6.13 -4.67
CA VAL A 5 -6.45 -4.82 -5.15
C VAL A 5 -5.41 -4.27 -6.12
N GLN A 6 -5.87 -3.69 -7.22
CA GLN A 6 -5.03 -3.08 -8.26
C GLN A 6 -4.99 -1.56 -8.11
N CYS A 7 -3.80 -0.97 -8.23
CA CYS A 7 -3.66 0.49 -8.24
C CYS A 7 -4.09 1.09 -9.59
N GLU A 8 -4.93 2.12 -9.56
CA GLU A 8 -5.43 2.81 -10.77
C GLU A 8 -4.35 3.60 -11.54
N GLU A 9 -3.23 3.94 -10.92
CA GLU A 9 -2.20 4.78 -11.56
C GLU A 9 -1.00 3.97 -12.08
N CYS A 10 -0.53 2.98 -11.32
CA CYS A 10 0.63 2.16 -11.70
C CYS A 10 0.30 0.69 -11.98
N GLU A 11 -0.99 0.31 -11.90
CA GLU A 11 -1.52 -1.03 -12.25
C GLU A 11 -0.93 -2.21 -11.47
N VAL A 12 -0.18 -1.95 -10.40
CA VAL A 12 0.37 -2.98 -9.51
C VAL A 12 -0.72 -3.63 -8.66
N TRP A 13 -0.58 -4.93 -8.42
CA TRP A 13 -1.46 -5.72 -7.56
C TRP A 13 -0.88 -5.87 -6.16
N GLN A 14 -1.70 -5.63 -5.15
CA GLN A 14 -1.33 -5.74 -3.73
C GLN A 14 -2.36 -6.59 -2.99
N HIS A 15 -1.96 -7.22 -1.89
CA HIS A 15 -2.92 -7.92 -1.03
C HIS A 15 -3.74 -6.89 -0.26
N GLY A 16 -5.07 -6.92 -0.36
CA GLY A 16 -5.93 -5.94 0.32
C GLY A 16 -5.65 -5.85 1.82
N ILE A 17 -5.47 -7.01 2.47
CA ILE A 17 -5.16 -7.09 3.90
C ILE A 17 -3.84 -6.40 4.28
N CYS A 18 -2.83 -6.40 3.40
CA CYS A 18 -1.57 -5.70 3.65
C CYS A 18 -1.75 -4.18 3.58
N MET A 19 -2.75 -3.74 2.84
CA MET A 19 -3.11 -2.35 2.62
C MET A 19 -4.27 -1.91 3.54
N GLY A 20 -4.65 -2.73 4.53
CA GLY A 20 -5.71 -2.43 5.49
C GLY A 20 -7.13 -2.62 4.98
N ILE A 21 -7.31 -3.29 3.83
CA ILE A 21 -8.61 -3.65 3.28
C ILE A 21 -8.89 -5.11 3.64
N GLU A 22 -9.66 -5.32 4.70
CA GLU A 22 -9.94 -6.65 5.24
C GLU A 22 -10.94 -7.43 4.39
N LEU A 23 -11.95 -6.74 3.84
CA LEU A 23 -13.02 -7.32 3.04
C LEU A 23 -13.11 -6.66 1.65
N GLU A 24 -13.57 -7.41 0.65
CA GLU A 24 -13.82 -6.88 -0.70
C GLU A 24 -14.83 -5.72 -0.70
N GLU A 25 -15.80 -5.74 0.22
CA GLU A 25 -16.79 -4.68 0.39
C GLU A 25 -16.19 -3.37 0.93
N ASP A 26 -15.06 -3.44 1.64
CA ASP A 26 -14.33 -2.26 2.13
C ASP A 26 -13.42 -1.67 1.05
N CYS A 27 -13.28 -2.34 -0.10
CA CYS A 27 -12.46 -1.86 -1.19
C CYS A 27 -13.08 -0.59 -1.80
N PRO A 28 -12.34 0.53 -1.86
CA PRO A 28 -12.83 1.71 -2.56
C PRO A 28 -12.96 1.43 -4.06
N GLU A 29 -13.86 2.17 -4.73
CA GLU A 29 -14.03 2.10 -6.19
C GLU A 29 -12.72 2.41 -6.93
N LYS A 30 -11.89 3.29 -6.37
CA LYS A 30 -10.56 3.63 -6.88
C LYS A 30 -9.53 3.43 -5.79
N TYR A 31 -8.63 2.49 -6.02
CA TYR A 31 -7.51 2.23 -5.13
C TYR A 31 -6.23 2.85 -5.69
N TYR A 32 -5.47 3.49 -4.80
CA TYR A 32 -4.14 4.02 -5.11
C TYR A 32 -3.16 3.41 -4.12
N CYS A 33 -1.99 3.01 -4.59
CA CYS A 33 -0.92 2.55 -3.70
C CYS A 33 -0.30 3.72 -2.93
N GLU A 34 0.42 3.39 -1.87
CA GLU A 34 1.12 4.29 -0.99
C GLU A 34 2.23 5.12 -1.68
N LEU A 35 2.77 4.68 -2.82
CA LEU A 35 3.70 5.52 -3.60
C LEU A 35 3.00 6.47 -4.56
N CYS A 36 1.89 6.05 -5.17
CA CYS A 36 1.14 6.89 -6.09
C CYS A 36 0.41 8.00 -5.34
N ARG A 37 -0.22 7.66 -4.20
CA ARG A 37 -0.98 8.61 -3.37
C ARG A 37 -0.63 8.44 -1.88
N PRO A 38 0.56 8.89 -1.45
CA PRO A 38 0.96 8.85 -0.04
C PRO A 38 0.05 9.71 0.85
N ASP A 39 -0.60 10.73 0.29
CA ASP A 39 -1.57 11.58 0.98
C ASP A 39 -2.82 10.82 1.45
N LEU A 40 -3.17 9.72 0.78
CA LEU A 40 -4.27 8.83 1.17
C LEU A 40 -3.87 7.79 2.22
N HIS A 41 -2.57 7.70 2.58
CA HIS A 41 -2.02 6.71 3.51
C HIS A 41 -1.31 7.40 4.68
N PRO A 42 -2.07 8.11 5.56
CA PRO A 42 -1.47 8.84 6.66
C PRO A 42 -0.74 7.88 7.62
N ILE A 43 0.58 7.99 7.67
CA ILE A 43 1.43 7.28 8.64
C ILE A 43 1.13 7.90 10.01
N SER A 44 0.19 7.32 10.75
CA SER A 44 -0.03 7.73 12.14
C SER A 44 1.27 7.49 12.92
N PRO A 45 1.77 8.48 13.69
CA PRO A 45 3.01 8.34 14.46
C PRO A 45 2.93 7.20 15.50
N TYR A 46 1.74 6.69 15.81
CA TYR A 46 1.53 5.53 16.69
C TYR A 46 1.87 4.18 16.03
N VAL A 47 1.83 4.08 14.69
CA VAL A 47 1.90 2.81 13.93
C VAL A 47 3.35 2.31 13.70
N THR A 48 4.36 3.01 14.23
CA THR A 48 5.77 2.63 14.07
C THR A 48 6.10 1.22 14.63
N SER A 49 5.26 0.65 15.50
CA SER A 49 5.62 -0.56 16.27
C SER A 49 5.06 -1.90 15.77
N HIS A 50 3.93 -1.98 15.03
CA HIS A 50 3.22 -3.28 14.95
C HIS A 50 2.98 -3.91 13.57
N HIS A 51 3.12 -3.22 12.44
CA HIS A 51 2.91 -3.88 11.12
C HIS A 51 3.80 -3.36 10.01
N ARG A 52 5.10 -3.16 10.29
CA ARG A 52 6.07 -3.09 9.20
C ARG A 52 6.42 -4.51 8.78
N HIS A 53 5.62 -5.09 7.88
CA HIS A 53 6.30 -5.87 6.84
C HIS A 53 7.29 -4.89 6.20
N PRO A 54 8.60 -5.18 6.18
CA PRO A 54 9.51 -4.39 5.37
C PRO A 54 8.92 -4.39 3.96
N LEU A 55 8.67 -3.19 3.40
CA LEU A 55 8.25 -3.07 2.02
C LEU A 55 9.15 -3.98 1.19
N PRO A 56 8.61 -4.86 0.33
CA PRO A 56 9.43 -5.75 -0.47
C PRO A 56 10.49 -4.90 -1.18
N ALA A 57 11.74 -5.37 -1.19
CA ALA A 57 12.88 -4.60 -1.70
C ALA A 57 12.71 -4.13 -3.16
N SER A 58 11.73 -4.67 -3.89
CA SER A 58 11.28 -4.22 -5.21
C SER A 58 10.60 -2.85 -5.22
N TYR A 59 10.13 -2.35 -4.06
CA TYR A 59 9.37 -1.11 -3.93
C TYR A 59 10.14 0.02 -3.22
N SER A 60 11.25 -0.31 -2.57
CA SER A 60 12.29 0.66 -2.19
C SER A 60 13.06 1.07 -3.44
N ARG A 61 12.45 1.94 -4.25
CA ARG A 61 13.16 2.70 -5.27
C ARG A 61 14.28 3.44 -4.55
N THR A 62 15.52 3.09 -4.86
CA THR A 62 16.70 3.80 -4.41
C THR A 62 16.47 5.29 -4.65
N THR A 63 16.55 6.09 -3.58
CA THR A 63 16.74 7.53 -3.74
C THR A 63 18.07 7.69 -4.46
N ASN A 64 18.01 7.83 -5.78
CA ASN A 64 19.16 8.21 -6.58
C ASN A 64 19.45 9.66 -6.22
N SER A 65 20.22 9.83 -5.15
CA SER A 65 20.85 11.09 -4.79
C SER A 65 22.08 11.19 -5.67
N SER A 66 22.11 12.22 -6.53
CA SER A 66 23.24 12.54 -7.40
C SER A 66 24.55 12.72 -6.64
#